data_AF-A0A1D9GSI5-F1
#
_entry.id   AF-A0A1D9GSI5-F1
#
_cell.length_a   1.000
_cell.length_b   1.000
_cell.length_c   1.000
_cell.angle_alpha   90.00
_cell.angle_beta   90.00
_cell.angle_gamma   90.00
#
_symmetry.space_group_name_H-M   'P 1'
#
loop_
_entity.id
_entity.type
_entity.pdbx_description
1 polymer ?
#
loop_
_entity_poly.entity_id
_entity_poly.type
_entity_poly.pdbx_seq_one_letter_code
_entity_poly.pdbx_strand_id
1 'polypeptide(L)'
;MRPEPANCPLCKSAAERMRKRGPAGFVYTCPACGSFEMGNAALRQAASLGGALQADLRRLRQYGYRPRIDFNSRDGMRISPADTSRN
;
A
#
# COMPACT_ATOMS: atom_id res chain seq x y z
N MET A 1 -4.82 -0.46 17.26
CA MET A 1 -5.56 0.34 16.26
C MET A 1 -6.50 -0.65 15.59
N ARG A 2 -7.77 -0.30 15.38
CA ARG A 2 -8.72 -1.19 14.72
C ARG A 2 -8.73 -0.89 13.21
N PRO A 3 -8.93 -1.90 12.34
CA PRO A 3 -9.24 -1.65 10.94
C PRO A 3 -10.52 -0.84 10.81
N GLU A 4 -10.53 0.11 9.89
CA GLU A 4 -11.68 0.95 9.55
C GLU A 4 -12.02 0.74 8.07
N PRO A 5 -13.32 0.75 7.69
CA PRO A 5 -13.71 0.65 6.30
C PRO A 5 -13.17 1.84 5.49
N ALA A 6 -12.64 1.57 4.30
CA ALA A 6 -12.10 2.56 3.38
C ALA A 6 -12.15 2.07 1.93
N ASN A 7 -11.95 2.97 0.97
CA ASN A 7 -11.76 2.57 -0.42
C ASN A 7 -10.29 2.28 -0.69
N CYS A 8 -10.03 1.19 -1.42
CA CYS A 8 -8.67 0.86 -1.86
C CYS A 8 -8.14 1.99 -2.75
N PRO A 9 -6.99 2.63 -2.42
CA PRO A 9 -6.45 3.72 -3.22
C PRO A 9 -6.14 3.32 -4.67
N LEU A 10 -5.89 2.03 -4.93
CA LEU A 10 -5.42 1.48 -6.21
C LEU A 10 -6.54 1.05 -7.15
N CYS A 11 -7.56 0.36 -6.63
CA CYS A 11 -8.67 -0.19 -7.44
C CYS A 11 -10.04 0.39 -7.07
N LYS A 12 -10.10 1.28 -6.08
CA LYS A 12 -11.30 1.95 -5.55
C LYS A 12 -12.37 1.02 -4.94
N SER A 13 -12.19 -0.30 -4.97
CA SER A 13 -13.06 -1.27 -4.29
C SER A 13 -13.07 -1.07 -2.78
N ALA A 14 -14.13 -1.57 -2.13
CA ALA A 14 -14.21 -1.62 -0.68
C ALA A 14 -13.03 -2.40 -0.08
N ALA A 15 -12.41 -1.82 0.93
CA ALA A 15 -11.24 -2.32 1.62
C ALA A 15 -11.30 -1.93 3.10
N GLU A 16 -10.36 -2.44 3.88
CA GLU A 16 -10.11 -1.97 5.23
C GLU A 16 -8.77 -1.23 5.27
N ARG A 17 -8.67 -0.21 6.11
CA ARG A 17 -7.40 0.45 6.41
C ARG A 17 -7.16 0.49 7.90
N MET A 18 -5.90 0.44 8.30
CA MET A 18 -5.48 0.62 9.67
C MET A 18 -4.29 1.56 9.71
N ARG A 19 -4.28 2.53 10.62
CA ARG A 19 -3.07 3.35 10.84
C ARG A 19 -1.92 2.45 11.28
N LYS A 20 -0.72 2.70 10.75
CA LYS A 20 0.48 1.98 11.17
C LYS A 20 1.03 2.61 12.46
N ARG A 21 1.47 1.78 13.42
CA ARG A 21 2.34 2.24 14.52
C ARG A 21 3.77 2.31 13.98
N GLY A 22 4.29 3.51 13.76
CA GLY A 22 5.61 3.74 13.15
C GLY A 22 5.56 4.80 12.04
N PRO A 23 6.44 4.74 11.01
CA PRO A 23 6.51 5.76 9.97
C PRO A 23 5.14 6.03 9.35
N ALA A 24 4.87 7.30 9.09
CA ALA A 24 3.53 7.83 8.83
C ALA A 24 2.84 7.16 7.62
N GLY A 25 1.71 6.50 7.85
CA GLY A 25 0.94 5.84 6.80
C GLY A 25 -0.16 4.90 7.31
N PHE A 26 -0.66 4.09 6.38
CA PHE A 26 -1.76 3.15 6.59
C PHE A 26 -1.42 1.78 6.00
N VAL A 27 -1.87 0.72 6.66
CA VAL A 27 -1.96 -0.62 6.10
C VAL A 27 -3.35 -0.78 5.50
N TYR A 28 -3.42 -1.17 4.23
CA TYR A 28 -4.67 -1.48 3.55
C TYR A 28 -4.80 -2.99 3.38
N THR A 29 -6.03 -3.50 3.54
CA THR A 29 -6.41 -4.88 3.23
C THR A 29 -7.55 -4.83 2.23
N CYS A 30 -7.23 -5.09 0.96
CA CYS A 30 -8.19 -5.08 -0.14
C CYS A 30 -8.38 -6.52 -0.66
N PRO A 31 -9.62 -7.00 -0.89
CA PRO A 31 -9.85 -8.33 -1.45
C PRO A 31 -9.30 -8.48 -2.88
N ALA A 32 -9.25 -7.40 -3.66
CA ALA A 32 -8.76 -7.41 -5.04
C ALA A 32 -7.23 -7.20 -5.15
N CYS A 33 -6.68 -6.25 -4.38
CA CYS A 33 -5.26 -5.88 -4.44
C CYS A 33 -4.39 -6.60 -3.40
N GLY A 34 -5.01 -7.15 -2.35
CA GLY A 34 -4.35 -7.73 -1.18
C GLY A 34 -3.98 -6.73 -0.11
N SER A 35 -3.12 -7.19 0.79
CA SER A 35 -2.59 -6.39 1.90
C SER A 35 -1.31 -5.65 1.48
N PHE A 36 -1.28 -4.34 1.70
CA PHE A 36 -0.14 -3.48 1.39
C PHE A 36 -0.07 -2.29 2.34
N GLU A 37 1.08 -1.63 2.41
CA GLU A 37 1.26 -0.40 3.16
C GLU A 37 1.32 0.80 2.23
N MET A 38 0.84 1.95 2.67
CA MET A 38 0.91 3.19 1.93
C MET A 38 1.26 4.36 2.86
N GLY A 39 2.34 5.07 2.52
CA GLY A 39 2.75 6.29 3.21
C GLY A 39 1.76 7.45 2.97
N ASN A 40 1.74 8.43 3.86
CA ASN A 40 0.83 9.59 3.73
C ASN A 40 1.05 10.40 2.45
N ALA A 41 2.31 10.59 2.03
CA ALA A 41 2.63 11.29 0.79
C ALA A 41 2.11 10.51 -0.44
N ALA A 42 2.30 9.20 -0.45
CA ALA A 42 1.76 8.30 -1.46
C ALA A 42 0.24 8.34 -1.52
N LEU A 43 -0.44 8.37 -0.36
CA LEU A 43 -1.89 8.45 -0.30
C LEU A 43 -2.43 9.75 -0.92
N ARG A 44 -1.75 10.88 -0.73
CA ARG A 44 -2.12 12.15 -1.38
C ARG A 44 -2.00 12.10 -2.90
N GLN A 45 -1.04 11.31 -3.41
CA GLN A 45 -0.82 11.09 -4.84
C GLN A 45 -1.56 9.85 -5.37
N ALA A 46 -2.42 9.23 -4.56
CA ALA A 46 -3.07 7.97 -4.91
C ALA A 46 -3.98 8.05 -6.14
N ALA A 47 -4.51 9.23 -6.44
CA ALA A 47 -5.30 9.48 -7.64
C ALA A 47 -4.49 9.33 -8.93
N SER A 48 -3.17 9.53 -8.86
CA SER A 48 -2.24 9.42 -9.99
C SER A 48 -1.65 8.01 -10.13
N LEU A 49 -2.06 7.05 -9.30
CA LEU A 49 -1.57 5.67 -9.37
C LEU A 49 -2.25 4.92 -10.52
N GLY A 50 -1.49 4.71 -11.60
CA GLY A 50 -1.92 3.90 -12.74
C GLY A 50 -1.82 2.39 -12.48
N GLY A 51 -2.31 1.60 -13.44
CA GLY A 51 -2.35 0.13 -13.38
C GLY A 51 -0.99 -0.56 -13.20
N ALA A 52 0.12 0.10 -13.58
CA ALA A 52 1.47 -0.44 -13.44
C ALA A 52 1.82 -0.81 -11.98
N LEU A 53 1.40 0.01 -11.00
CA LEU A 53 1.61 -0.30 -9.58
C LEU A 53 0.93 -1.61 -9.16
N GLN A 54 -0.21 -1.94 -9.74
CA GLN A 54 -0.93 -3.16 -9.35
C GLN A 54 -0.16 -4.42 -9.75
N ALA A 55 0.55 -4.39 -10.87
CA ALA A 55 1.39 -5.51 -11.31
C ALA A 55 2.56 -5.75 -10.35
N ASP A 56 3.26 -4.69 -9.95
CA ASP A 56 4.38 -4.77 -9.01
C ASP A 56 3.95 -5.25 -7.62
N LEU A 57 2.80 -4.78 -7.14
CA LEU A 57 2.23 -5.25 -5.86
C LEU A 57 1.87 -6.73 -5.91
N ARG A 58 1.25 -7.19 -7.01
CA ARG A 58 0.96 -8.61 -7.21
C ARG A 58 2.24 -9.44 -7.22
N ARG A 59 3.28 -8.96 -7.91
CA ARG A 59 4.58 -9.64 -7.99
C ARG A 59 5.23 -9.77 -6.62
N LEU A 60 5.33 -8.69 -5.84
CA LEU A 60 5.92 -8.72 -4.50
C LEU A 60 5.15 -9.63 -3.54
N ARG A 61 3.82 -9.67 -3.66
CA ARG A 61 2.97 -10.57 -2.86
C ARG A 61 3.19 -12.05 -3.20
N GLN A 62 3.43 -12.39 -4.46
CA GLN A 62 3.76 -13.78 -4.85
C GLN A 62 5.05 -14.27 -4.16
N TYR A 63 5.97 -13.37 -3.86
CA TYR A 63 7.18 -13.67 -3.09
C TYR A 63 6.98 -13.63 -1.57
N GLY A 64 5.75 -13.47 -1.09
CA GLY A 64 5.43 -13.44 0.35
C GLY A 64 5.69 -12.10 1.03
N TYR A 65 6.11 -11.06 0.30
CA TYR A 65 6.31 -9.73 0.87
C TYR A 65 4.99 -8.99 1.03
N ARG A 66 4.93 -8.14 2.06
CA ARG A 66 3.89 -7.11 2.16
C ARG A 66 4.45 -5.85 1.51
N PRO A 67 4.03 -5.45 0.31
CA PRO A 67 4.62 -4.29 -0.33
C PRO A 67 4.23 -3.00 0.40
N ARG A 68 5.16 -2.04 0.40
CA ARG A 68 4.95 -0.68 0.87
C ARG A 68 5.12 0.30 -0.27
N ILE A 69 4.17 1.22 -0.33
CA ILE A 69 4.05 2.25 -1.35
C ILE A 69 4.35 3.60 -0.70
N ASP A 70 5.42 4.24 -1.15
CA ASP A 70 5.81 5.59 -0.72
C ASP A 70 5.92 6.53 -1.92
N PHE A 71 5.92 7.82 -1.64
CA PHE A 71 6.12 8.86 -2.65
C PHE A 71 7.21 9.80 -2.17
N ASN A 72 8.20 10.03 -3.04
CA ASN A 72 9.22 11.06 -2.87
C ASN A 72 9.06 12.10 -3.98
N SER A 73 9.04 13.38 -3.64
CA SER A 73 8.94 14.46 -4.64
C SER A 73 10.06 14.45 -5.69
N ARG A 74 11.23 13.85 -5.39
CA ARG A 74 12.34 13.71 -6.35
C ARG A 74 12.21 12.48 -7.26
N ASP A 75 11.83 11.34 -6.71
CA ASP A 75 11.86 10.04 -7.41
C ASP A 75 10.46 9.58 -7.88
N GLY A 76 9.41 10.32 -7.50
CA GLY A 76 8.03 9.92 -7.71
C GLY A 76 7.60 8.75 -6.82
N MET A 77 6.79 7.87 -7.38
CA MET A 77 6.23 6.73 -6.67
C MET A 77 7.26 5.60 -6.52
N ARG A 78 7.37 5.05 -5.32
CA ARG A 78 8.24 3.89 -5.05
C ARG A 78 7.45 2.77 -4.39
N ILE A 79 7.68 1.55 -4.85
CA ILE A 79 7.24 0.34 -4.18
C ILE A 79 8.47 -0.35 -3.62
N SER A 80 8.43 -0.70 -2.35
CA SER A 80 9.46 -1.49 -1.68
C SER A 80 8.82 -2.71 -1.04
N PRO A 81 9.50 -3.86 -0.94
CA PRO A 81 9.06 -4.91 -0.02
C PRO A 81 9.08 -4.30 1.39
N ALA A 82 7.94 -4.19 2.06
CA ALA A 82 7.97 -3.90 3.48
C ALA A 82 8.50 -5.16 4.16
N ASP A 83 9.51 -4.97 5.00
CA ASP A 83 10.15 -5.99 5.81
C ASP A 83 9.06 -6.90 6.42
N THR A 84 8.97 -8.13 5.91
CA THR A 84 8.40 -9.23 6.68
C THR A 84 9.46 -9.53 7.71
N SER A 85 9.43 -8.83 8.85
CA SER A 85 10.18 -9.26 10.01
C SER A 85 9.74 -10.69 10.27
N ARG A 86 10.60 -11.63 9.87
CA ARG A 86 10.50 -13.06 10.14
C ARG A 86 10.29 -13.19 11.64
N ASN A 87 9.13 -13.71 12.01
CA ASN A 87 8.99 -14.35 13.31
C ASN A 87 9.63 -15.74 13.24
#